data_AF-A0A954DDQ8-F1
#
_entry.id   AF-A0A954DDQ8-F1
#
_cell.length_a   1.000
_cell.length_b   1.000
_cell.length_c   1.000
_cell.angle_alpha   90.00
_cell.angle_beta   90.00
_cell.angle_gamma   90.00
#
_symmetry.space_group_name_H-M   'P 1'
#
loop_
_entity.id
_entity.type
_entity.pdbx_description
1 polymer ?
#
loop_
_entity_poly.entity_id
_entity_poly.type
_entity_poly.pdbx_seq_one_letter_code
_entity_poly.pdbx_strand_id
1 'polypeptide(L)'
;MTTSRRMGIALFAALVAPGCIPSNVVAKENRAVELDDFEIEGQPWNAPTMDAIPGVWRSFRITGDAAASLAEIAYSFGSGGNYSGAALSFGDELPTFEVLQGTWAIDDRGFVLDGEPVACRVREGVLEFQAPAGAVYLRRIALR
;
A
#
# COMPACT_ATOMS: atom_id res chain seq x y z
N MET A 1 -0.48 47.25 -57.34
CA MET A 1 0.23 47.49 -56.06
C MET A 1 -0.61 46.86 -54.95
N THR A 2 -0.04 45.83 -54.33
CA THR A 2 -0.67 44.90 -53.39
C THR A 2 0.05 44.99 -52.05
N THR A 3 -0.67 45.20 -50.95
CA THR A 3 -0.14 45.13 -49.57
C THR A 3 -1.30 44.82 -48.64
N SER A 4 -1.66 43.54 -48.44
CA SER A 4 -1.09 42.54 -47.52
C SER A 4 -1.49 42.76 -46.04
N ARG A 5 -2.50 41.99 -45.61
CA ARG A 5 -3.01 41.84 -44.24
C ARG A 5 -1.96 41.14 -43.37
N ARG A 6 -1.60 41.73 -42.23
CA ARG A 6 -0.85 41.04 -41.16
C ARG A 6 -1.85 40.36 -40.22
N MET A 7 -1.89 39.02 -40.25
CA MET A 7 -2.61 38.20 -39.29
C MET A 7 -1.56 37.40 -38.52
N GLY A 8 -1.22 37.87 -37.32
CA GLY A 8 -0.28 37.20 -36.43
C GLY A 8 -0.99 36.06 -35.71
N ILE A 9 -0.66 34.83 -36.09
CA ILE A 9 -1.08 33.60 -35.40
C ILE A 9 -0.16 33.44 -34.19
N ALA A 10 -0.69 33.62 -32.99
CA ALA A 10 -0.04 33.25 -31.74
C ALA A 10 -0.87 32.13 -31.11
N LEU A 11 -0.50 30.87 -31.38
CA LEU A 11 -1.09 29.71 -30.71
C LEU A 11 -0.10 28.55 -30.71
N PHE A 12 0.86 28.58 -29.78
CA PHE A 12 1.67 27.40 -29.41
C PHE A 12 2.06 27.52 -27.94
N ALA A 13 1.08 27.29 -27.07
CA ALA A 13 1.27 27.22 -25.62
C ALA A 13 0.33 26.17 -25.02
N ALA A 14 0.47 24.92 -25.48
CA ALA A 14 -0.12 23.75 -24.84
C ALA A 14 0.58 22.54 -25.44
N LEU A 15 1.50 21.88 -24.71
CA LEU A 15 1.90 20.46 -24.93
C LEU A 15 3.01 19.98 -23.96
N VAL A 16 3.05 20.47 -22.72
CA VAL A 16 3.89 19.82 -21.69
C VAL A 16 3.14 19.75 -20.36
N ALA A 17 1.99 19.08 -20.38
CA ALA A 17 1.45 18.53 -19.14
C ALA A 17 2.15 17.17 -18.92
N PRO A 18 2.81 16.93 -17.78
CA PRO A 18 3.22 15.59 -17.39
C PRO A 18 1.95 14.75 -17.23
N GLY A 19 1.59 14.03 -18.29
CA GLY A 19 0.46 13.13 -18.27
C GLY A 19 0.80 11.95 -17.38
N CYS A 20 0.46 12.04 -16.10
CA CYS A 20 0.23 10.85 -15.29
C CYS A 20 -0.87 10.07 -16.01
N ILE A 21 -0.50 9.04 -16.76
CA ILE A 21 -1.46 8.17 -17.44
C ILE A 21 -2.20 7.42 -16.33
N PRO A 22 -3.49 7.69 -16.10
CA PRO A 22 -4.21 6.94 -15.10
C PRO A 22 -4.27 5.47 -15.56
N SER A 23 -3.99 4.53 -14.65
CA SER A 23 -3.85 3.10 -14.99
C SER A 23 -5.14 2.45 -15.52
N ASN A 24 -6.24 3.20 -15.53
CA ASN A 24 -7.53 2.80 -16.08
C ASN A 24 -7.62 2.91 -17.62
N VAL A 25 -6.61 3.46 -18.31
CA VAL A 25 -6.60 3.55 -19.79
C VAL A 25 -6.19 2.23 -20.45
N VAL A 26 -5.53 1.34 -19.70
CA VAL A 26 -5.14 0.01 -20.19
C VAL A 26 -6.20 -1.01 -19.77
N ALA A 27 -6.82 -1.64 -20.78
CA ALA A 27 -7.76 -2.75 -20.59
C ALA A 27 -7.10 -3.86 -19.75
N LYS A 28 -7.87 -4.51 -18.87
CA LYS A 28 -7.36 -5.44 -17.85
C LYS A 28 -6.49 -6.54 -18.46
N GLU A 29 -6.93 -7.08 -19.59
CA GLU A 29 -6.29 -8.11 -20.41
C GLU A 29 -4.94 -7.68 -21.03
N ASN A 30 -4.66 -6.37 -21.10
CA ASN A 30 -3.44 -5.81 -21.67
C ASN A 30 -2.48 -5.28 -20.60
N ARG A 31 -2.76 -5.50 -19.31
CA ARG A 31 -1.88 -5.09 -18.23
C ARG A 31 -0.75 -6.11 -18.10
N ALA A 32 0.50 -5.64 -18.21
CA ALA A 32 1.69 -6.47 -17.98
C ALA A 32 1.84 -6.92 -16.51
N VAL A 33 1.03 -6.35 -15.61
CA VAL A 33 0.92 -6.72 -14.20
C VAL A 33 -0.51 -7.23 -14.00
N GLU A 34 -0.64 -8.52 -13.72
CA GLU A 34 -1.84 -9.04 -13.06
C GLU A 34 -1.85 -8.42 -11.67
N LEU A 35 -2.69 -7.40 -11.48
CA LEU A 35 -3.12 -7.09 -10.13
C LEU A 35 -3.86 -8.34 -9.69
N ASP A 36 -3.34 -9.03 -8.68
CA ASP A 36 -4.12 -9.98 -7.89
C ASP A 36 -5.38 -9.18 -7.49
N ASP A 37 -6.47 -9.36 -8.22
CA ASP A 37 -7.80 -8.91 -7.83
C ASP A 37 -8.18 -9.85 -6.69
N PHE A 38 -7.50 -9.69 -5.55
CA PHE A 38 -7.97 -10.22 -4.30
C PHE A 38 -9.33 -9.54 -4.13
N GLU A 39 -10.40 -10.27 -4.42
CA GLU A 39 -11.75 -9.77 -4.24
C GLU A 39 -11.89 -9.44 -2.76
N ILE A 40 -11.67 -8.17 -2.44
CA ILE A 40 -11.92 -7.62 -1.12
C ILE A 40 -13.42 -7.57 -0.85
N GLU A 41 -14.23 -7.82 -1.87
CA GLU A 41 -15.67 -7.75 -1.83
C GLU A 41 -16.25 -9.06 -1.28
N GLY A 42 -17.10 -8.96 -0.25
CA GLY A 42 -17.93 -10.06 0.22
C GLY A 42 -17.61 -10.65 1.59
N GLN A 43 -16.39 -10.47 2.12
CA GLN A 43 -16.07 -10.90 3.50
C GLN A 43 -16.10 -9.72 4.49
N PRO A 44 -16.80 -9.87 5.65
CA PRO A 44 -16.82 -8.82 6.66
C PRO A 44 -15.45 -8.67 7.31
N TRP A 45 -15.08 -7.42 7.57
CA TRP A 45 -13.94 -7.10 8.43
C TRP A 45 -14.30 -7.36 9.89
N ASN A 46 -13.38 -7.95 10.63
CA ASN A 46 -13.51 -8.25 12.05
C ASN A 46 -12.45 -7.51 12.85
N ALA A 47 -12.71 -7.35 14.15
CA ALA A 47 -11.67 -6.96 15.10
C ALA A 47 -10.58 -8.05 15.15
N PRO A 48 -9.31 -7.68 15.36
CA PRO A 48 -8.22 -8.63 15.49
C PRO A 48 -8.41 -9.49 16.76
N THR A 49 -7.99 -10.75 16.67
CA THR A 49 -8.01 -11.71 17.80
C THR A 49 -6.62 -12.33 17.98
N MET A 50 -6.36 -12.87 19.17
CA MET A 50 -5.06 -13.49 19.50
C MET A 50 -4.71 -14.66 18.57
N ASP A 51 -5.71 -15.34 18.00
CA ASP A 51 -5.51 -16.44 17.06
C ASP A 51 -5.37 -15.95 15.60
N ALA A 52 -5.92 -14.79 15.28
CA ALA A 52 -5.95 -14.26 13.92
C ALA A 52 -4.66 -13.52 13.53
N ILE A 53 -3.84 -13.08 14.49
CA ILE A 53 -2.62 -12.29 14.22
C ILE A 53 -1.37 -13.15 13.97
N PRO A 54 -1.04 -14.18 14.78
CA PRO A 54 0.22 -14.90 14.65
C PRO A 54 0.43 -15.46 13.26
N GLY A 55 1.65 -15.33 12.71
CA GLY A 55 2.01 -15.79 11.37
C GLY A 55 2.84 -14.77 10.59
N VAL A 56 3.13 -15.10 9.32
CA VAL A 56 3.85 -14.23 8.40
C VAL A 56 2.87 -13.56 7.45
N TRP A 57 3.09 -12.27 7.23
CA TRP A 57 2.23 -11.37 6.48
C TRP A 57 3.06 -10.55 5.51
N ARG A 58 2.54 -10.31 4.31
CA ARG A 58 3.22 -9.51 3.28
C ARG A 58 2.23 -8.59 2.59
N SER A 59 2.63 -7.36 2.32
CA SER A 59 1.81 -6.38 1.61
C SER A 59 1.46 -6.88 0.22
N PHE A 60 0.18 -6.76 -0.13
CA PHE A 60 -0.28 -6.88 -1.51
C PHE A 60 -0.91 -5.58 -2.01
N ARG A 61 -1.19 -4.63 -1.11
CA ARG A 61 -1.66 -3.29 -1.44
C ARG A 61 -1.21 -2.29 -0.38
N ILE A 62 -0.71 -1.15 -0.83
CA ILE A 62 -0.37 0.02 0.00
C ILE A 62 -1.09 1.21 -0.62
N THR A 63 -1.71 2.06 0.21
CA THR A 63 -2.46 3.23 -0.24
C THR A 63 -2.03 4.48 0.51
N GLY A 64 -2.30 5.65 -0.08
CA GLY A 64 -2.01 6.95 0.53
C GLY A 64 -0.52 7.30 0.51
N ASP A 65 -0.07 8.12 1.46
CA ASP A 65 1.29 8.67 1.45
C ASP A 65 2.37 7.57 1.54
N ALA A 66 2.08 6.49 2.26
CA ALA A 66 2.97 5.33 2.38
C ALA A 66 3.23 4.65 1.02
N ALA A 67 2.29 4.72 0.06
CA ALA A 67 2.49 4.14 -1.27
C ALA A 67 3.51 4.93 -2.10
N ALA A 68 3.85 6.17 -1.72
CA ALA A 68 4.86 6.97 -2.41
C ALA A 68 6.28 6.59 -2.00
N SER A 69 6.48 6.04 -0.80
CA SER A 69 7.80 5.76 -0.23
C SER A 69 8.08 4.28 0.00
N LEU A 70 7.05 3.43 0.10
CA LEU A 70 7.18 2.02 0.41
C LEU A 70 6.76 1.13 -0.77
N ALA A 71 7.66 0.25 -1.17
CA ALA A 71 7.43 -0.77 -2.19
C ALA A 71 6.76 -2.02 -1.61
N GLU A 72 7.17 -2.39 -0.40
CA GLU A 72 6.79 -3.64 0.24
C GLU A 72 6.85 -3.52 1.76
N ILE A 73 5.97 -4.22 2.45
CA ILE A 73 6.00 -4.39 3.91
C ILE A 73 5.75 -5.86 4.23
N ALA A 74 6.53 -6.43 5.13
CA ALA A 74 6.35 -7.77 5.66
C ALA A 74 6.39 -7.75 7.19
N TYR A 75 5.58 -8.60 7.82
CA TYR A 75 5.58 -8.80 9.26
C TYR A 75 5.59 -10.29 9.59
N SER A 76 6.28 -10.65 10.67
CA SER A 76 6.16 -11.93 11.35
C SER A 76 5.70 -11.67 12.78
N PHE A 77 4.50 -12.12 13.14
CA PHE A 77 3.96 -12.04 14.48
C PHE A 77 4.06 -13.40 15.16
N GLY A 78 4.82 -13.48 16.26
CA GLY A 78 4.89 -14.68 17.09
C GLY A 78 3.72 -14.74 18.08
N SER A 79 3.24 -15.94 18.41
CA SER A 79 2.16 -16.15 19.39
C SER A 79 2.51 -15.69 20.81
N GLY A 80 3.81 -15.49 21.10
CA GLY A 80 4.30 -14.96 22.37
C GLY A 80 4.30 -13.43 22.48
N GLY A 81 3.66 -12.70 21.56
CA GLY A 81 3.57 -11.24 21.61
C GLY A 81 4.79 -10.49 21.09
N ASN A 82 5.74 -11.17 20.43
CA ASN A 82 6.86 -10.51 19.74
C ASN A 82 6.58 -10.42 18.25
N TYR A 83 7.16 -9.44 17.56
CA TYR A 83 7.10 -9.36 16.11
C TYR A 83 8.41 -8.86 15.48
N SER A 84 8.57 -9.16 14.19
CA SER A 84 9.58 -8.55 13.32
C SER A 84 8.88 -7.97 12.09
N GLY A 85 9.14 -6.70 11.79
CA GLY A 85 8.69 -6.01 10.58
C GLY A 85 9.86 -5.72 9.66
N ALA A 86 9.61 -5.72 8.35
CA ALA A 86 10.54 -5.28 7.33
C ALA A 86 9.78 -4.45 6.30
N ALA A 87 10.32 -3.30 5.90
CA ALA A 87 9.76 -2.47 4.84
C ALA A 87 10.84 -2.19 3.78
N LEU A 88 10.48 -2.32 2.52
CA LEU A 88 11.32 -1.91 1.40
C LEU A 88 10.97 -0.48 1.04
N SER A 89 11.89 0.45 1.31
CA SER A 89 11.76 1.86 0.98
C SER A 89 12.58 2.23 -0.27
N PHE A 90 12.09 3.18 -1.06
CA PHE A 90 12.87 3.80 -2.13
C PHE A 90 13.47 5.11 -1.62
N GLY A 91 14.79 5.14 -1.45
CA GLY A 91 15.55 6.35 -1.16
C GLY A 91 16.22 6.95 -2.40
N ASP A 92 17.11 7.92 -2.19
CA ASP A 92 17.81 8.64 -3.26
C ASP A 92 18.82 7.78 -4.05
N GLU A 93 19.25 6.64 -3.49
CA GLU A 93 20.26 5.77 -4.10
C GLU A 93 19.67 4.44 -4.60
N LEU A 94 19.42 3.51 -3.68
CA LEU A 94 18.98 2.14 -3.95
C LEU A 94 17.83 1.76 -3.02
N PRO A 95 16.95 0.81 -3.41
CA PRO A 95 15.94 0.28 -2.52
C PRO A 95 16.59 -0.38 -1.30
N THR A 96 16.15 -0.03 -0.10
CA THR A 96 16.69 -0.55 1.16
C THR A 96 15.61 -1.20 2.00
N PHE A 97 15.95 -2.32 2.64
CA PHE A 97 15.10 -2.91 3.67
C PHE A 97 15.41 -2.29 5.03
N GLU A 98 14.39 -1.67 5.61
CA GLU A 98 14.38 -1.24 7.00
C GLU A 98 13.71 -2.32 7.84
N VAL A 99 14.40 -2.79 8.87
CA VAL A 99 13.92 -3.86 9.75
C VAL A 99 13.68 -3.30 11.13
N LEU A 100 12.55 -3.68 11.73
CA LEU A 100 12.20 -3.32 13.10
C LEU A 100 11.69 -4.55 13.85
N GLN A 101 11.87 -4.53 15.16
CA GLN A 101 11.43 -5.61 16.06
C GLN A 101 10.77 -4.97 17.27
N GLY A 102 9.78 -5.67 17.82
CA GLY A 102 9.02 -5.13 18.93
C GLY A 102 8.05 -6.14 19.51
N THR A 103 7.05 -5.60 20.20
CA THR A 103 5.99 -6.37 20.87
C THR A 103 4.62 -5.99 20.32
N TRP A 104 3.70 -6.94 20.38
CA TRP A 104 2.31 -6.74 20.03
C TRP A 104 1.40 -7.36 21.08
N ALA A 105 0.22 -6.77 21.23
CA ALA A 105 -0.82 -7.26 22.12
C ALA A 105 -2.21 -6.93 21.55
N ILE A 106 -3.24 -7.56 22.11
CA ILE A 106 -4.63 -7.12 21.96
C ILE A 106 -5.14 -6.81 23.36
N ASP A 107 -5.46 -5.54 23.60
CA ASP A 107 -6.02 -5.05 24.85
C ASP A 107 -7.40 -4.38 24.62
N ASP A 108 -7.90 -3.65 25.62
CA ASP A 108 -9.17 -2.94 25.56
C ASP A 108 -9.21 -1.82 24.51
N ARG A 109 -8.05 -1.36 24.03
CA ARG A 109 -7.89 -0.37 22.95
C ARG A 109 -7.82 -1.04 21.57
N GLY A 110 -7.75 -2.37 21.51
CA GLY A 110 -7.65 -3.15 20.28
C GLY A 110 -6.24 -3.68 20.04
N PHE A 111 -5.78 -3.68 18.79
CA PHE A 111 -4.43 -4.12 18.46
C PHE A 111 -3.41 -3.04 18.85
N VAL A 112 -2.39 -3.45 19.59
CA VAL A 112 -1.36 -2.57 20.12
C VAL A 112 0.00 -3.06 19.62
N LEU A 113 0.79 -2.15 19.06
CA LEU A 113 2.15 -2.39 18.59
C LEU A 113 3.09 -1.48 19.37
N ASP A 114 4.07 -2.05 20.07
CA ASP A 114 5.02 -1.31 20.93
C ASP A 114 4.36 -0.35 21.93
N GLY A 115 3.22 -0.75 22.49
CA GLY A 115 2.45 0.03 23.46
C GLY A 115 1.45 1.03 22.85
N GLU A 116 1.53 1.27 21.55
CA GLU A 116 0.67 2.21 20.83
C GLU A 116 -0.49 1.49 20.11
N PRO A 117 -1.73 1.99 20.24
CA PRO A 117 -2.86 1.42 19.54
C PRO A 117 -2.75 1.68 18.03
N VAL A 118 -2.95 0.62 17.25
CA VAL A 118 -2.95 0.66 15.78
C VAL A 118 -4.32 0.24 15.28
N ALA A 119 -4.93 1.06 14.41
CA ALA A 119 -6.19 0.70 13.79
C ALA A 119 -5.98 -0.52 12.87
N CYS A 120 -6.37 -1.68 13.37
CA CYS A 120 -6.17 -2.96 12.72
C CYS A 120 -7.52 -3.65 12.52
N ARG A 121 -7.73 -4.23 11.33
CA ARG A 121 -8.87 -5.10 11.03
C ARG A 121 -8.37 -6.36 10.37
N VAL A 122 -9.06 -7.47 10.60
CA VAL A 122 -8.70 -8.77 10.06
C VAL A 122 -9.90 -9.45 9.42
N ARG A 123 -9.62 -10.25 8.41
CA ARG A 123 -10.55 -11.23 7.84
C ARG A 123 -9.73 -12.41 7.32
N GLU A 124 -10.35 -13.38 6.68
CA GLU A 124 -9.67 -14.60 6.27
C GLU A 124 -8.43 -14.31 5.42
N GLY A 125 -7.25 -14.61 5.98
CA GLY A 125 -5.96 -14.43 5.31
C GLY A 125 -5.54 -12.99 5.03
N VAL A 126 -6.27 -11.97 5.50
CA VAL A 126 -5.97 -10.56 5.23
C VAL A 126 -5.97 -9.74 6.51
N LEU A 127 -4.93 -8.94 6.67
CA LEU A 127 -4.77 -7.95 7.73
C LEU A 127 -4.71 -6.56 7.11
N GLU A 128 -5.41 -5.60 7.70
CA GLU A 128 -5.37 -4.19 7.32
C GLU A 128 -4.83 -3.36 8.48
N PHE A 129 -3.81 -2.55 8.23
CA PHE A 129 -3.40 -1.45 9.09
C PHE A 129 -3.85 -0.12 8.48
N GLN A 130 -4.60 0.66 9.24
CA GLN A 130 -5.12 1.95 8.80
C GLN A 130 -4.47 3.10 9.56
N ALA A 131 -4.11 4.15 8.83
CA ALA A 131 -3.63 5.42 9.34
C ALA A 131 -4.41 6.57 8.67
N PRO A 132 -4.38 7.81 9.22
CA PRO A 132 -5.01 8.95 8.57
C PRO A 132 -4.52 9.20 7.14
N ALA A 133 -3.24 8.91 6.88
CA ALA A 133 -2.59 9.14 5.59
C ALA A 133 -2.73 7.98 4.59
N GLY A 134 -3.33 6.84 4.97
CA GLY A 134 -3.40 5.67 4.09
C GLY A 134 -3.64 4.35 4.81
N ALA A 135 -3.50 3.24 4.07
CA ALA A 135 -3.65 1.90 4.61
C ALA A 135 -2.68 0.91 3.98
N VAL A 136 -2.34 -0.13 4.73
CA VAL A 136 -1.55 -1.26 4.28
C VAL A 136 -2.39 -2.52 4.40
N TYR A 137 -2.51 -3.26 3.30
CA TYR A 137 -3.18 -4.55 3.26
C TYR A 137 -2.15 -5.64 3.11
N LEU A 138 -2.13 -6.54 4.08
CA LEU A 138 -1.21 -7.66 4.16
C LEU A 138 -1.97 -8.96 3.95
N ARG A 139 -1.41 -9.87 3.15
CA ARG A 139 -1.89 -11.24 3.01
C ARG A 139 -1.05 -12.17 3.86
N ARG A 140 -1.68 -13.18 4.44
CA ARG A 140 -1.00 -14.25 5.16
C ARG A 140 -0.17 -15.07 4.17
N ILE A 141 1.06 -15.38 4.55
CA ILE A 141 1.98 -16.20 3.76
C ILE A 141 2.06 -17.59 4.40
N ALA A 142 1.82 -18.61 3.59
CA ALA A 142 2.09 -19.99 3.97
C ALA A 142 3.60 -20.23 3.88
N LEU A 143 4.25 -20.47 5.01
CA LEU A 143 5.61 -21.02 5.04
C LEU A 143 5.50 -22.50 4.66
N ARG A 144 6.20 -22.90 3.60
CA ARG A 144 6.34 -24.30 3.19
C ARG A 144 7.56 -24.92 3.84
#